data_AF-A0AAE0CHV5-F1
#
_entry.id   AF-A0AAE0CHV5-F1
#
_cell.length_a   1.000
_cell.length_b   1.000
_cell.length_c   1.000
_cell.angle_alpha   90.00
_cell.angle_beta   90.00
_cell.angle_gamma   90.00
#
_symmetry.space_group_name_H-M   'P 1'
#
loop_
_entity.id
_entity.type
_entity.pdbx_description
1 polymer ?
#
loop_
_entity_poly.entity_id
_entity_poly.type
_entity_poly.pdbx_seq_one_letter_code
_entity_poly.pdbx_strand_id
1 'polypeptide(L)'
;MSDSDSEDESVREEEYEKLKTRELVLRTEKTSAGGVLYGCAYCNSQPKPIEQLLIHARSSKKKKRYEHEGLAKYLDEVVCGIPKPKAQDGAPLSPPLCGPLLDKKTTEGVNTVWPPVVILANMPNNAEGTLIGNGPLKGLVNQCARDFDFHSIDKQVMYYDSHGRPTGEAFVKFQPTYAGYIEAEDFSKFLQRNECGREARWRSGKKCGWLATVEDMRRMDFNHKRVKWTTKPLSEVRDMHMTEMRKAEEMKQERDKWQDNAKQIALVALEAEDENRKLRLRHESMQVDLEEHRQTSRRIAEETERRLGKEREEERAAYEKRVSRLQHAKEHLLGENERLQQRKEADGSRLIQLKRQNEKAVADLRELRKQKDAIRRSGMELDDMRLKEKKALDERYAKEMEKIDELYRSTEKKLNEQSRWSIDSSETFEGLPDEFACALIPSSS
;
A
#
# COMPACT_ATOMS: atom_id res chain seq x y z
N MET A 1 -1.32 64.65 -6.71
CA MET A 1 -0.19 63.76 -7.06
C MET A 1 -0.02 62.82 -5.89
N SER A 2 -0.62 61.64 -5.99
CA SER A 2 -0.75 60.67 -4.89
C SER A 2 -1.02 59.28 -5.46
N ASP A 3 -0.07 58.78 -6.27
CA ASP A 3 -0.09 57.41 -6.82
C ASP A 3 1.08 56.54 -6.31
N SER A 4 2.06 57.12 -5.61
CA SER A 4 3.29 56.42 -5.20
C SER A 4 3.12 55.42 -4.05
N ASP A 5 2.10 55.55 -3.20
CA ASP A 5 1.91 54.64 -2.05
C ASP A 5 1.34 53.27 -2.49
N SER A 6 0.66 53.20 -3.63
CA SER A 6 0.02 51.97 -4.13
C SER A 6 1.00 50.99 -4.76
N GLU A 7 2.06 51.49 -5.40
CA GLU A 7 3.13 50.66 -5.96
C GLU A 7 3.99 50.07 -4.83
N ASP A 8 4.24 50.84 -3.77
CA ASP A 8 5.02 50.43 -2.59
C ASP A 8 4.37 49.30 -1.79
N GLU A 9 3.04 49.24 -1.75
CA GLU A 9 2.30 48.18 -1.05
C GLU A 9 2.31 46.86 -1.84
N SER A 10 2.25 46.95 -3.17
CA SER A 10 2.27 45.79 -4.06
C SER A 10 3.59 45.01 -4.00
N VAL A 11 4.72 45.71 -3.92
CA VAL A 11 6.06 45.13 -3.83
C VAL A 11 6.26 44.40 -2.49
N ARG A 12 5.68 44.94 -1.40
CA ARG A 12 5.72 44.31 -0.07
C ARG A 12 4.92 43.01 -0.04
N GLU A 13 3.73 43.01 -0.64
CA GLU A 13 2.85 41.85 -0.68
C GLU A 13 3.45 40.74 -1.55
N GLU A 14 4.09 41.11 -2.67
CA GLU A 14 4.76 40.16 -3.57
C GLU A 14 5.96 39.47 -2.90
N GLU A 15 6.79 40.21 -2.15
CA GLU A 15 7.92 39.62 -1.40
C GLU A 15 7.45 38.74 -0.24
N TYR A 16 6.35 39.10 0.43
CA TYR A 16 5.72 38.26 1.46
C TYR A 16 5.18 36.94 0.87
N GLU A 17 4.51 36.96 -0.29
CA GLU A 17 4.03 35.74 -0.94
C GLU A 17 5.18 34.87 -1.48
N LYS A 18 6.28 35.47 -1.96
CA LYS A 18 7.50 34.71 -2.31
C LYS A 18 8.09 33.96 -1.11
N LEU A 19 8.04 34.55 0.08
CA LEU A 19 8.51 33.93 1.33
C LEU A 19 7.60 32.79 1.83
N LYS A 20 6.30 32.87 1.52
CA LYS A 20 5.30 31.87 1.90
C LYS A 20 5.28 30.66 0.95
N THR A 21 5.52 30.90 -0.35
CA THR A 21 5.50 29.88 -1.41
C THR A 21 6.83 29.16 -1.59
N ARG A 22 7.96 29.82 -1.30
CA ARG A 22 9.25 29.16 -1.15
C ARG A 22 9.47 28.92 0.32
N GLU A 23 9.17 27.71 0.81
CA GLU A 23 9.58 27.19 2.12
C GLU A 23 10.87 27.86 2.57
N LEU A 24 10.74 28.80 3.51
CA LEU A 24 11.82 29.70 3.87
C LEU A 24 12.95 28.84 4.45
N VAL A 25 13.97 28.56 3.65
CA VAL A 25 15.26 28.06 4.11
C VAL A 25 15.92 29.23 4.86
N LEU A 26 15.35 29.59 6.01
CA LEU A 26 16.12 30.20 7.07
C LEU A 26 17.31 29.26 7.24
N ARG A 27 18.54 29.77 7.11
CA ARG A 27 19.71 28.94 7.40
C ARG A 27 19.58 28.52 8.86
N THR A 28 19.15 27.28 9.07
CA THR A 28 18.93 26.72 10.40
C THR A 28 20.20 26.04 10.85
N GLU A 29 20.84 26.59 11.87
CA GLU A 29 21.94 25.91 12.55
C GLU A 29 21.40 25.37 13.88
N LYS A 30 21.52 24.04 14.06
CA LYS A 30 21.20 23.41 15.35
C LYS A 30 22.37 23.66 16.29
N THR A 31 22.08 24.25 17.44
CA THR A 31 23.05 24.41 18.52
C THR A 31 23.23 23.08 19.25
N SER A 32 24.40 22.88 19.84
CA SER A 32 24.71 21.72 20.71
C SER A 32 23.80 21.63 21.95
N ALA A 33 23.06 22.69 22.27
CA ALA A 33 22.04 22.75 23.33
C ALA A 33 20.60 22.45 22.84
N GLY A 34 20.42 22.03 21.58
CA GLY A 34 19.10 21.66 21.02
C GLY A 34 18.24 22.83 20.53
N GLY A 35 18.73 24.07 20.59
CA GLY A 35 18.05 25.24 20.02
C GLY A 35 18.35 25.44 18.53
N VAL A 36 17.39 25.99 17.77
CA VAL A 36 17.53 26.30 16.34
C VAL A 36 17.84 27.79 16.18
N LEU A 37 18.93 28.13 15.49
CA LEU A 37 19.28 29.50 15.11
C LEU A 37 18.89 29.74 13.65
N TYR A 38 18.38 30.93 13.36
CA TYR A 38 17.86 31.32 12.06
C TYR A 38 18.69 32.47 11.47
N GLY A 39 19.16 32.30 10.23
CA GLY A 39 19.81 33.36 9.45
C GLY A 39 18.81 34.21 8.66
N CYS A 40 19.12 35.50 8.52
CA CYS A 40 18.44 36.41 7.59
C CYS A 40 18.66 35.97 6.14
N ALA A 41 17.58 35.79 5.36
CA ALA A 41 17.69 35.41 3.95
C ALA A 41 18.27 36.52 3.05
N TYR A 42 18.14 37.78 3.47
CA TYR A 42 18.45 38.95 2.65
C TYR A 42 19.82 39.57 2.94
N CYS A 43 20.44 39.14 4.03
CA CYS A 43 21.64 39.71 4.57
C CYS A 43 22.52 38.62 5.19
N ASN A 44 23.83 38.71 5.00
CA ASN A 44 24.79 37.76 5.56
C ASN A 44 25.02 37.99 7.06
N SER A 45 23.95 38.21 7.82
CA SER A 45 24.02 38.31 9.28
C SER A 45 24.26 36.93 9.88
N GLN A 46 24.96 36.87 11.01
CA GLN A 46 25.08 35.63 11.78
C GLN A 46 23.69 35.07 12.15
N PRO A 47 23.52 33.73 12.18
CA PRO A 47 22.30 33.08 12.65
C PRO A 47 22.00 33.47 14.09
N LYS A 48 20.73 33.74 14.40
CA LYS A 48 20.27 34.23 15.71
C LYS A 48 18.97 33.53 16.12
N PRO A 49 18.60 33.56 17.42
CA PRO A 49 17.26 33.18 17.85
C PRO A 49 16.18 33.94 17.10
N ILE A 50 14.99 33.36 16.96
CA ILE A 50 13.94 33.88 16.09
C ILE A 50 13.45 35.27 16.51
N GLU A 51 13.44 35.57 17.82
CA GLU A 51 13.08 36.88 18.38
C GLU A 51 14.11 37.95 17.99
N GLN A 52 15.39 37.58 18.00
CA GLN A 52 16.47 38.47 17.58
C GLN A 52 16.50 38.68 16.07
N LEU A 53 16.08 37.67 15.29
CA LEU A 53 15.91 37.79 13.85
C LEU A 53 14.75 38.74 13.51
N LEU A 54 13.65 38.71 14.27
CA LEU A 54 12.53 39.63 14.12
C LEU A 54 12.94 41.09 14.41
N ILE A 55 13.70 41.33 15.49
CA ILE A 55 14.26 42.65 15.80
C ILE A 55 15.19 43.11 14.68
N HIS A 56 16.00 42.20 14.15
CA HIS A 56 16.89 42.48 13.03
C HIS A 56 16.12 42.85 11.74
N ALA A 57 15.05 42.12 11.43
CA ALA A 57 14.18 42.41 10.29
C ALA A 57 13.54 43.81 10.40
N ARG A 58 13.02 44.18 11.58
CA ARG A 58 12.38 45.47 11.83
C ARG A 58 13.33 46.67 11.87
N SER A 59 14.61 46.46 12.16
CA SER A 59 15.60 47.54 12.36
C SER A 59 16.43 47.86 11.12
N SER A 60 16.24 47.14 10.02
CA SER A 60 17.05 47.32 8.80
C SER A 60 16.66 48.58 8.03
N LYS A 61 17.51 49.62 8.10
CA LYS A 61 17.33 50.92 7.41
C LYS A 61 18.09 51.04 6.07
N LYS A 62 18.56 49.95 5.47
CA LYS A 62 19.39 49.98 4.24
C LYS A 62 18.66 49.37 3.03
N LYS A 63 19.29 49.48 1.84
CA LYS A 63 18.92 49.10 0.45
C LYS A 63 17.89 47.98 0.17
N LYS A 64 17.48 47.18 1.16
CA LYS A 64 16.51 46.08 1.05
C LYS A 64 15.37 46.23 2.08
N ARG A 65 14.84 47.45 2.20
CA ARG A 65 13.85 47.80 3.24
C ARG A 65 12.57 46.95 3.10
N TYR A 66 12.10 46.77 1.88
CA TYR A 66 10.85 46.07 1.59
C TYR A 66 10.97 44.56 1.83
N GLU A 67 12.12 43.96 1.53
CA GLU A 67 12.39 42.54 1.77
C GLU A 67 12.53 42.25 3.28
N HIS A 68 13.11 43.19 4.04
CA HIS A 68 13.16 43.10 5.50
C HIS A 68 11.79 43.36 6.16
N GLU A 69 10.96 44.22 5.59
CA GLU A 69 9.56 44.43 6.02
C GLU A 69 8.71 43.18 5.74
N GLY A 70 8.85 42.54 4.57
CA GLY A 70 8.21 41.25 4.25
C GLY A 70 8.68 40.11 5.15
N LEU A 71 9.98 40.02 5.44
CA LEU A 71 10.52 39.05 6.41
C LEU A 71 9.98 39.29 7.82
N ALA A 72 9.86 40.54 8.25
CA ALA A 72 9.29 40.89 9.56
C ALA A 72 7.81 40.53 9.63
N LYS A 73 7.04 40.74 8.56
CA LYS A 73 5.61 40.36 8.46
C LYS A 73 5.46 38.84 8.57
N TYR A 74 6.26 38.08 7.82
CA TYR A 74 6.28 36.61 7.88
C TYR A 74 6.70 36.08 9.27
N LEU A 75 7.80 36.61 9.83
CA LEU A 75 8.26 36.20 11.17
C LEU A 75 7.26 36.58 12.26
N ASP A 76 6.56 37.71 12.14
CA ASP A 76 5.48 38.05 13.06
C ASP A 76 4.34 37.03 13.01
N GLU A 77 3.97 36.53 11.83
CA GLU A 77 2.92 35.51 11.71
C GLU A 77 3.36 34.13 12.20
N VAL A 78 4.62 33.77 12.00
CA VAL A 78 5.18 32.48 12.43
C VAL A 78 5.53 32.47 13.93
N VAL A 79 6.15 33.53 14.46
CA VAL A 79 6.51 33.67 15.88
C VAL A 79 5.28 34.03 16.71
N CYS A 80 4.37 34.84 16.16
CA CYS A 80 3.12 35.23 16.82
C CYS A 80 1.93 34.67 16.05
N GLY A 81 1.80 33.34 15.91
CA GLY A 81 0.66 32.60 15.32
C GLY A 81 -0.72 32.82 15.99
N ILE A 82 -0.98 34.05 16.42
CA ILE A 82 -2.26 34.65 16.75
C ILE A 82 -2.52 35.64 15.61
N PRO A 83 -3.61 35.49 14.83
CA PRO A 83 -3.94 36.47 13.81
C PRO A 83 -4.08 37.85 14.47
N LYS A 84 -3.22 38.80 14.11
CA LYS A 84 -3.42 40.20 14.51
C LYS A 84 -4.74 40.65 13.87
N PRO A 85 -5.71 41.16 14.65
CA PRO A 85 -6.87 41.79 14.05
C PRO A 85 -6.36 42.91 13.15
N LYS A 86 -6.92 42.99 11.93
CA LYS A 86 -6.69 44.10 11.01
C LYS A 86 -6.81 45.39 11.81
N ALA A 87 -5.70 46.12 11.92
CA ALA A 87 -5.70 47.43 12.55
C ALA A 87 -6.73 48.28 11.80
N GLN A 88 -7.80 48.66 12.47
CA GLN A 88 -8.53 49.86 12.06
C GLN A 88 -7.55 51.01 12.18
N ASP A 89 -7.41 51.75 11.08
CA ASP A 89 -6.57 52.93 10.98
C ASP A 89 -6.76 53.88 12.18
N GLY A 90 -5.65 54.29 12.78
CA GLY A 90 -5.58 55.57 13.48
C GLY A 90 -5.67 55.59 15.01
N ALA A 91 -5.53 54.47 15.74
CA ALA A 91 -5.36 54.54 17.19
C ALA A 91 -3.86 54.65 17.55
N PRO A 92 -3.32 55.83 17.93
CA PRO A 92 -1.99 55.88 18.52
C PRO A 92 -1.99 54.98 19.75
N LEU A 93 -0.93 54.18 19.92
CA LEU A 93 -0.58 53.57 21.20
C LEU A 93 -0.44 54.71 22.20
N SER A 94 -1.53 55.04 22.90
CA SER A 94 -1.54 56.03 23.95
C SER A 94 -0.49 55.61 24.99
N PRO A 95 0.43 56.51 25.40
CA PRO A 95 1.37 56.22 26.47
C PRO A 95 0.59 55.71 27.70
N PRO A 96 1.20 54.86 28.55
CA PRO A 96 0.52 54.30 29.72
C PRO A 96 -0.15 55.42 30.49
N LEU A 97 -1.47 55.32 30.64
CA LEU A 97 -2.33 56.21 31.41
C LEU A 97 -1.98 56.09 32.89
N CYS A 98 -0.80 56.58 33.29
CA CYS A 98 -0.26 56.47 34.64
C CYS A 98 -0.01 57.86 35.21
N GLY A 99 -1.10 58.51 35.62
CA GLY A 99 -1.09 59.61 36.57
C GLY A 99 -1.93 59.23 37.79
N PRO A 100 -1.63 59.74 39.00
CA PRO A 100 -2.46 59.50 40.16
C PRO A 100 -3.89 59.99 39.89
N LEU A 101 -4.90 59.22 40.33
CA LEU A 101 -6.30 59.62 40.20
C LEU A 101 -6.55 60.84 41.09
N LEU A 102 -7.12 61.91 40.55
CA LEU A 102 -7.51 63.05 41.37
C LEU A 102 -8.65 62.64 42.31
N ASP A 103 -8.54 63.03 43.58
CA ASP A 103 -9.55 62.72 44.59
C ASP A 103 -10.90 63.39 44.28
N LYS A 104 -12.00 62.68 44.56
CA LYS A 104 -13.36 63.23 44.34
C LYS A 104 -13.58 64.52 45.12
N LYS A 105 -13.05 64.59 46.34
CA LYS A 105 -13.18 65.75 47.24
C LYS A 105 -12.37 66.96 46.78
N THR A 106 -11.27 66.75 46.06
CA THR A 106 -10.39 67.83 45.59
C THR A 106 -10.80 68.37 44.22
N THR A 107 -11.71 67.67 43.53
CA THR A 107 -12.17 68.00 42.18
C THR A 107 -13.55 68.66 42.13
N GLU A 108 -14.31 68.62 43.23
CA GLU A 108 -15.69 69.11 43.30
C GLU A 108 -15.74 70.64 43.34
N GLY A 109 -16.52 71.25 42.43
CA GLY A 109 -16.65 72.72 42.32
C GLY A 109 -15.41 73.44 41.79
N VAL A 110 -14.32 72.73 41.47
CA VAL A 110 -13.09 73.32 40.96
C VAL A 110 -13.14 73.37 39.44
N ASN A 111 -12.96 74.58 38.91
CA ASN A 111 -12.88 74.84 37.48
C ASN A 111 -11.42 74.99 37.05
N THR A 112 -11.06 74.33 35.95
CA THR A 112 -9.71 74.39 35.36
C THR A 112 -9.74 74.94 33.94
N VAL A 113 -8.56 75.33 33.45
CA VAL A 113 -8.36 75.77 32.07
C VAL A 113 -8.22 74.54 31.19
N TRP A 114 -8.97 74.52 30.09
CA TRP A 114 -8.97 73.42 29.14
C TRP A 114 -8.80 73.89 27.69
N PRO A 115 -7.92 73.29 26.87
CA PRO A 115 -6.93 72.27 27.25
C PRO A 115 -5.95 72.79 28.32
N PRO A 116 -5.24 71.91 29.06
CA PRO A 116 -4.35 72.35 30.14
C PRO A 116 -3.22 73.24 29.61
N VAL A 117 -2.95 74.34 30.31
CA VAL A 117 -1.94 75.33 29.90
C VAL A 117 -1.05 75.66 31.08
N VAL A 118 0.27 75.65 30.85
CA VAL A 118 1.26 76.22 31.79
C VAL A 118 1.74 77.55 31.24
N ILE A 119 1.76 78.56 32.11
CA ILE A 119 2.31 79.88 31.83
C ILE A 119 3.78 79.87 32.25
N LEU A 120 4.64 80.35 31.37
CA LEU A 120 6.04 80.66 31.63
C LEU A 120 6.21 82.18 31.59
N ALA A 121 6.91 82.76 32.56
CA ALA A 121 7.22 84.18 32.62
C ALA A 121 8.74 84.41 32.77
N ASN A 122 9.18 85.66 32.56
CA ASN A 122 10.57 86.07 32.50
C ASN A 122 11.36 85.33 31.39
N MET A 123 10.71 85.10 30.25
CA MET A 123 11.37 84.61 29.05
C MET A 123 12.29 85.69 28.48
N PRO A 124 13.52 85.34 28.03
CA PRO A 124 14.48 86.32 27.53
C PRO A 124 13.95 87.06 26.30
N ASN A 125 13.97 88.39 26.34
CA ASN A 125 13.70 89.30 25.23
C ASN A 125 15.03 89.91 24.75
N ASN A 126 15.17 90.26 23.47
CA ASN A 126 16.32 91.05 23.02
C ASN A 126 16.17 92.52 23.39
N ALA A 127 17.30 93.24 23.40
CA ALA A 127 17.38 94.67 23.69
C ALA A 127 16.53 95.59 22.79
N GLU A 128 16.10 95.11 21.61
CA GLU A 128 15.24 95.85 20.66
C GLU A 128 13.74 95.50 20.78
N GLY A 129 13.35 94.63 21.73
CA GLY A 129 11.97 94.16 21.84
C GLY A 129 11.53 93.18 20.73
N THR A 130 12.45 92.75 19.87
CA THR A 130 12.27 91.68 18.88
C THR A 130 12.73 90.33 19.44
N LEU A 131 11.99 89.26 19.13
CA LEU A 131 12.32 87.89 19.57
C LEU A 131 13.65 87.41 18.98
N ILE A 132 14.52 86.80 19.81
CA ILE A 132 15.28 85.64 19.33
C ILE A 132 14.19 84.63 18.97
N GLY A 133 14.13 84.14 17.73
CA GLY A 133 13.03 83.29 17.26
C GLY A 133 12.70 82.11 18.18
N ASN A 134 11.69 81.30 17.88
CA ASN A 134 11.21 80.18 18.74
C ASN A 134 12.27 79.22 19.33
N GLY A 135 13.55 79.30 18.95
CA GLY A 135 14.69 78.53 19.46
C GLY A 135 14.85 78.46 20.99
N PRO A 136 14.89 79.56 21.77
CA PRO A 136 15.09 79.48 23.22
C PRO A 136 13.89 78.91 23.99
N LEU A 137 12.65 79.19 23.55
CA LEU A 137 11.43 78.58 24.11
C LEU A 137 11.35 77.09 23.76
N LYS A 138 11.55 76.76 22.48
CA LYS A 138 11.58 75.38 21.99
C LYS A 138 12.73 74.61 22.65
N GLY A 139 13.87 75.23 22.90
CA GLY A 139 15.01 74.65 23.61
C GLY A 139 14.68 74.32 25.07
N LEU A 140 14.11 75.27 25.81
CA LEU A 140 13.68 75.06 27.20
C LEU A 140 12.61 73.98 27.30
N VAL A 141 11.56 74.05 26.46
CA VAL A 141 10.47 73.07 26.48
C VAL A 141 10.93 71.70 25.99
N ASN A 142 11.79 71.61 24.96
CA ASN A 142 12.35 70.34 24.50
C ASN A 142 13.43 69.77 25.45
N GLN A 143 14.05 70.60 26.27
CA GLN A 143 14.97 70.15 27.32
C GLN A 143 14.16 69.60 28.50
N CYS A 144 13.17 70.35 29.00
CA CYS A 144 12.29 69.85 30.05
C CYS A 144 11.48 68.61 29.61
N ALA A 145 11.03 68.53 28.35
CA ALA A 145 10.36 67.34 27.83
C ALA A 145 11.28 66.12 27.72
N ARG A 146 12.58 66.31 27.48
CA ARG A 146 13.58 65.21 27.43
C ARG A 146 14.08 64.79 28.80
N ASP A 147 14.26 65.74 29.71
CA ASP A 147 14.79 65.48 31.04
C ASP A 147 13.76 64.80 31.96
N PHE A 148 12.47 64.89 31.62
CA PHE A 148 11.36 64.43 32.49
C PHE A 148 10.25 63.65 31.76
N ASP A 149 10.48 63.27 30.49
CA ASP A 149 9.60 62.37 29.74
C ASP A 149 8.15 62.88 29.59
N PHE A 150 7.99 64.17 29.33
CA PHE A 150 6.67 64.77 29.04
C PHE A 150 6.29 64.57 27.58
N HIS A 151 5.21 63.84 27.31
CA HIS A 151 4.80 63.38 25.98
C HIS A 151 3.60 64.14 25.42
N SER A 152 2.88 64.87 26.25
CA SER A 152 1.57 65.44 25.93
C SER A 152 1.62 66.93 25.54
N ILE A 153 2.74 67.46 25.04
CA ILE A 153 2.82 68.88 24.65
C ILE A 153 2.23 69.07 23.23
N ASP A 154 1.12 69.81 23.15
CA ASP A 154 0.39 70.09 21.91
C ASP A 154 0.97 71.32 21.18
N LYS A 155 1.14 72.44 21.91
CA LYS A 155 1.54 73.72 21.29
C LYS A 155 2.29 74.62 22.25
N GLN A 156 3.22 75.42 21.71
CA GLN A 156 3.94 76.47 22.45
C GLN A 156 3.66 77.84 21.81
N VAL A 157 3.29 78.84 22.60
CA VAL A 157 2.85 80.16 22.10
C VAL A 157 3.41 81.29 22.97
N MET A 158 4.12 82.26 22.40
CA MET A 158 4.52 83.48 23.12
C MET A 158 3.31 84.43 23.35
N TYR A 159 3.26 85.08 24.51
CA TYR A 159 2.30 86.13 24.84
C TYR A 159 2.80 87.48 24.28
N TYR A 160 1.85 88.23 23.70
CA TYR A 160 2.08 89.56 23.14
C TYR A 160 1.06 90.53 23.73
N ASP A 161 1.50 91.76 23.99
CA ASP A 161 0.61 92.82 24.46
C ASP A 161 -0.36 93.30 23.36
N SER A 162 -1.24 94.24 23.72
CA SER A 162 -2.22 94.82 22.79
C SER A 162 -1.61 95.55 21.59
N HIS A 163 -0.31 95.88 21.64
CA HIS A 163 0.45 96.55 20.59
C HIS A 163 1.32 95.57 19.79
N GLY A 164 1.18 94.26 20.04
CA GLY A 164 1.92 93.21 19.34
C GLY A 164 3.38 93.06 19.80
N ARG A 165 3.76 93.59 20.95
CA ARG A 165 5.11 93.46 21.53
C ARG A 165 5.19 92.23 22.44
N PRO A 166 6.29 91.47 22.43
CA PRO A 166 6.44 90.31 23.31
C PRO A 166 6.53 90.77 24.77
N THR A 167 5.77 90.12 25.63
CA THR A 167 5.68 90.49 27.06
C THR A 167 6.72 89.80 27.95
N GLY A 168 7.52 88.89 27.38
CA GLY A 168 8.36 87.97 28.15
C GLY A 168 7.58 86.82 28.81
N GLU A 169 6.34 86.57 28.40
CA GLU A 169 5.54 85.42 28.85
C GLU A 169 5.25 84.47 27.69
N ALA A 170 5.05 83.19 28.00
CA ALA A 170 4.75 82.13 27.03
C ALA A 170 3.76 81.12 27.61
N PHE A 171 3.04 80.43 26.73
CA PHE A 171 2.12 79.36 27.05
C PHE A 171 2.66 78.04 26.51
N VAL A 172 2.66 77.02 27.37
CA VAL A 172 2.85 75.62 26.99
C VAL A 172 1.50 74.95 27.14
N LYS A 173 0.91 74.58 26.00
CA LYS A 173 -0.38 73.90 25.93
C LYS A 173 -0.16 72.40 25.85
N PHE A 174 -0.85 71.67 26.70
CA PHE A 174 -0.86 70.22 26.72
C PHE A 174 -2.06 69.67 25.96
N GLN A 175 -2.00 68.40 25.56
CA GLN A 175 -3.08 67.70 24.92
C GLN A 175 -4.34 67.73 25.80
N PRO A 176 -5.54 67.83 25.21
CA PRO A 176 -6.80 67.85 25.93
C PRO A 176 -7.19 66.45 26.46
N THR A 177 -6.32 65.82 27.21
CA THR A 177 -6.50 64.50 27.83
C THR A 177 -6.21 64.58 29.33
N TYR A 178 -6.65 63.60 30.11
CA TYR A 178 -6.33 63.55 31.53
C TYR A 178 -4.81 63.44 31.77
N ALA A 179 -4.13 62.62 30.98
CA ALA A 179 -2.67 62.52 31.01
C ALA A 179 -2.01 63.88 30.75
N GLY A 180 -2.48 64.62 29.74
CA GLY A 180 -2.00 65.98 29.46
C GLY A 180 -2.23 66.96 30.62
N TYR A 181 -3.30 66.79 31.41
CA TYR A 181 -3.53 67.58 32.62
C TYR A 181 -2.55 67.22 33.75
N ILE A 182 -2.35 65.93 34.03
CA ILE A 182 -1.38 65.48 35.04
C ILE A 182 0.03 65.94 34.67
N GLU A 183 0.44 65.79 33.41
CA GLU A 183 1.74 66.27 32.94
C GLU A 183 1.88 67.78 33.10
N ALA A 184 0.82 68.57 32.84
CA ALA A 184 0.83 70.01 33.06
C ALA A 184 0.97 70.38 34.55
N GLU A 185 0.32 69.62 35.44
CA GLU A 185 0.42 69.79 36.89
C GLU A 185 1.83 69.45 37.40
N ASP A 186 2.41 68.34 36.95
CA ASP A 186 3.75 67.92 37.30
C ASP A 186 4.81 68.86 36.75
N PHE A 187 4.63 69.36 35.53
CA PHE A 187 5.47 70.39 34.95
C PHE A 187 5.40 71.70 35.77
N SER A 188 4.22 72.11 36.23
CA SER A 188 4.07 73.25 37.14
C SER A 188 4.75 73.03 38.50
N LYS A 189 4.57 71.86 39.13
CA LYS A 189 5.23 71.50 40.39
C LYS A 189 6.75 71.47 40.26
N PHE A 190 7.26 70.98 39.13
CA PHE A 190 8.68 71.00 38.82
C PHE A 190 9.24 72.42 38.78
N LEU A 191 8.57 73.35 38.11
CA LEU A 191 8.98 74.76 38.08
C LEU A 191 8.96 75.38 39.48
N GLN A 192 7.97 75.04 40.30
CA GLN A 192 7.91 75.50 41.70
C GLN A 192 9.07 74.98 42.55
N ARG A 193 9.43 73.69 42.43
CA ARG A 193 10.53 73.07 43.19
C ARG A 193 11.90 73.68 42.88
N ASN A 194 12.09 74.23 41.69
CA ASN A 194 13.33 74.91 41.30
C ASN A 194 13.33 76.41 41.66
N GLU A 195 12.60 76.83 42.69
CA GLU A 195 12.45 78.22 43.14
C GLU A 195 11.90 79.18 42.06
N CYS A 196 11.17 78.63 41.08
CA CYS A 196 10.71 79.31 39.88
C CYS A 196 9.18 79.27 39.77
N GLY A 197 8.48 79.37 40.90
CA GLY A 197 7.01 79.40 40.98
C GLY A 197 6.39 80.78 40.72
N ARG A 198 5.05 80.87 40.75
CA ARG A 198 4.29 82.11 40.51
C ARG A 198 4.76 83.28 41.40
N GLU A 199 5.08 83.03 42.66
CA GLU A 199 5.54 84.05 43.62
C GLU A 199 6.93 84.60 43.29
N ALA A 200 7.75 83.86 42.54
CA ALA A 200 9.09 84.27 42.13
C ALA A 200 9.09 85.24 40.94
N ARG A 201 7.93 85.44 40.26
CA ARG A 201 7.77 86.30 39.06
C ARG A 201 8.37 87.69 39.25
N TRP A 202 8.18 88.29 40.42
CA TRP A 202 8.55 89.69 40.69
C TRP A 202 9.90 89.87 41.39
N ARG A 203 10.56 88.79 41.83
CA ARG A 203 11.68 88.87 42.78
C ARG A 203 13.06 88.58 42.20
N SER A 204 13.18 87.79 41.13
CA SER A 204 14.49 87.20 40.79
C SER A 204 14.95 87.34 39.34
N GLY A 205 14.12 87.86 38.42
CA GLY A 205 14.44 87.86 36.99
C GLY A 205 14.68 86.45 36.40
N LYS A 206 14.52 85.39 37.20
CA LYS A 206 14.64 83.99 36.79
C LYS A 206 13.38 83.58 36.05
N LYS A 207 13.53 82.66 35.09
CA LYS A 207 12.41 82.03 34.37
C LYS A 207 11.49 81.37 35.39
N CYS A 208 10.20 81.66 35.36
CA CYS A 208 9.24 81.05 36.27
C CYS A 208 8.04 80.49 35.51
N GLY A 209 7.27 79.60 36.13
CA GLY A 209 6.02 79.16 35.54
C GLY A 209 5.09 78.42 36.47
N TRP A 210 3.83 78.34 36.05
CA TRP A 210 2.74 77.77 36.83
C TRP A 210 1.59 77.32 35.93
N LEU A 211 0.84 76.32 36.39
CA LEU A 211 -0.40 75.91 35.73
C LEU A 211 -1.40 77.07 35.72
N ALA A 212 -1.92 77.40 34.55
CA ALA A 212 -2.82 78.52 34.35
C ALA A 212 -4.15 78.32 35.09
N THR A 213 -4.58 79.33 35.84
CA THR A 213 -5.92 79.36 36.40
C THR A 213 -6.89 80.09 35.47
N VAL A 214 -8.20 79.90 35.67
CA VAL A 214 -9.23 80.63 34.90
C VAL A 214 -9.05 82.15 35.02
N GLU A 215 -8.65 82.62 36.19
CA GLU A 215 -8.35 84.03 36.45
C GLU A 215 -7.14 84.53 35.64
N ASP A 216 -6.06 83.74 35.54
CA ASP A 216 -4.90 84.10 34.71
C ASP A 216 -5.32 84.26 33.25
N MET A 217 -6.09 83.31 32.74
CA MET A 217 -6.50 83.31 31.34
C MET A 217 -7.47 84.45 31.02
N ARG A 218 -8.34 84.86 31.96
CA ARG A 218 -9.20 86.05 31.83
C ARG A 218 -8.39 87.35 31.80
N ARG A 219 -7.34 87.48 32.62
CA ARG A 219 -6.47 88.67 32.61
C ARG A 219 -5.68 88.82 31.31
N MET A 220 -5.48 87.73 30.60
CA MET A 220 -4.72 87.65 29.35
C MET A 220 -5.61 87.54 28.10
N ASP A 221 -6.86 88.02 28.20
CA ASP A 221 -7.93 87.83 27.21
C ASP A 221 -7.54 88.24 25.77
N PHE A 222 -6.60 89.17 25.62
CA PHE A 222 -6.06 89.59 24.32
C PHE A 222 -5.50 88.41 23.48
N ASN A 223 -5.03 87.34 24.12
CA ASN A 223 -4.49 86.15 23.45
C ASN A 223 -5.42 84.92 23.46
N HIS A 224 -6.69 85.09 23.85
CA HIS A 224 -7.70 84.04 23.77
C HIS A 224 -7.76 83.39 22.36
N LYS A 225 -7.63 84.20 21.30
CA LYS A 225 -7.60 83.72 19.90
C LYS A 225 -6.43 82.80 19.57
N ARG A 226 -5.29 82.92 20.28
CA ARG A 226 -4.06 82.16 19.99
C ARG A 226 -3.98 80.83 20.76
N VAL A 227 -4.45 80.83 22.02
CA VAL A 227 -4.40 79.66 22.90
C VAL A 227 -5.65 78.79 22.75
N LYS A 228 -6.81 79.40 22.44
CA LYS A 228 -8.14 78.76 22.37
C LYS A 228 -8.40 77.86 23.59
N TRP A 229 -8.88 78.47 24.66
CA TRP A 229 -9.16 77.80 25.92
C TRP A 229 -10.64 77.93 26.31
N THR A 230 -11.08 77.04 27.18
CA THR A 230 -12.41 77.00 27.78
C THR A 230 -12.27 76.64 29.25
N THR A 231 -13.29 76.91 30.06
CA THR A 231 -13.35 76.40 31.43
C THR A 231 -13.97 75.01 31.44
N LYS A 232 -13.35 74.06 32.14
CA LYS A 232 -13.95 72.74 32.41
C LYS A 232 -13.95 72.44 33.91
N PRO A 233 -15.02 71.82 34.46
CA PRO A 233 -14.98 71.24 35.79
C PRO A 233 -13.91 70.16 35.88
N LEU A 234 -13.13 70.15 36.96
CA LEU A 234 -12.08 69.16 37.16
C LEU A 234 -12.65 67.74 37.36
N SER A 235 -13.90 67.65 37.83
CA SER A 235 -14.67 66.39 37.87
C SER A 235 -14.86 65.77 36.48
N GLU A 236 -15.18 66.57 35.45
CA GLU A 236 -15.34 66.07 34.08
C GLU A 236 -14.01 65.55 33.52
N VAL A 237 -12.89 66.21 33.82
CA VAL A 237 -11.55 65.77 33.41
C VAL A 237 -11.22 64.43 34.04
N ARG A 238 -11.57 64.22 35.31
CA ARG A 238 -11.44 62.93 35.99
C ARG A 238 -12.35 61.86 35.39
N ASP A 239 -13.59 62.20 35.06
CA ASP A 239 -14.55 61.26 34.45
C ASP A 239 -14.10 60.81 33.05
N MET A 240 -13.42 61.69 32.29
CA MET A 240 -12.78 61.32 31.02
C MET A 240 -11.77 60.18 31.22
N HIS A 241 -10.91 60.29 32.24
CA HIS A 241 -9.92 59.24 32.56
C HIS A 241 -10.57 57.92 32.98
N MET A 242 -11.59 57.98 33.84
CA MET A 242 -12.32 56.77 34.24
C MET A 242 -12.96 56.06 33.05
N THR A 243 -13.46 56.83 32.08
CA THR A 243 -14.06 56.29 30.85
C THR A 243 -13.00 55.68 29.93
N GLU A 244 -11.86 56.32 29.76
CA GLU A 244 -10.73 55.80 28.98
C GLU A 244 -10.16 54.51 29.59
N MET A 245 -10.00 54.47 30.92
CA MET A 245 -9.55 53.28 31.64
C MET A 245 -10.53 52.12 31.48
N ARG A 246 -11.85 52.36 31.60
CA ARG A 246 -12.87 51.33 31.39
C ARG A 246 -12.80 50.74 29.98
N LYS A 247 -12.68 51.60 28.95
CA LYS A 247 -12.55 51.13 27.56
C LYS A 247 -11.28 50.31 27.35
N ALA A 248 -10.18 50.70 27.97
CA ALA A 248 -8.93 49.95 27.89
C ALA A 248 -9.05 48.57 28.57
N GLU A 249 -9.75 48.49 29.71
CA GLU A 249 -10.05 47.23 30.39
C GLU A 249 -10.97 46.32 29.56
N GLU A 250 -12.02 46.87 28.95
CA GLU A 250 -12.93 46.13 28.05
C GLU A 250 -12.17 45.55 26.84
N MET A 251 -11.33 46.35 26.19
CA MET A 251 -10.48 45.90 25.07
C MET A 251 -9.47 44.83 25.51
N LYS A 252 -8.91 44.94 26.72
CA LYS A 252 -8.03 43.92 27.28
C LYS A 252 -8.78 42.61 27.52
N GLN A 253 -9.95 42.66 28.15
CA GLN A 253 -10.77 41.47 28.38
C GLN A 253 -11.20 40.79 27.08
N GLU A 254 -11.55 41.58 26.06
CA GLU A 254 -11.90 41.03 24.76
C GLU A 254 -10.70 40.33 24.11
N ARG A 255 -9.52 40.96 24.12
CA ARG A 255 -8.29 40.35 23.64
C ARG A 255 -7.97 39.03 24.35
N ASP A 256 -8.11 38.99 25.67
CA ASP A 256 -7.84 37.79 26.47
C ASP A 256 -8.80 36.65 26.07
N LYS A 257 -10.10 36.94 25.86
CA LYS A 257 -11.09 35.97 25.36
C LYS A 257 -10.72 35.43 23.97
N TRP A 258 -10.30 36.29 23.04
CA TRP A 258 -9.86 35.87 21.71
C TRP A 258 -8.64 34.95 21.77
N GLN A 259 -7.67 35.27 22.64
CA GLN A 259 -6.47 34.47 22.81
C GLN A 259 -6.78 33.09 23.39
N ASP A 260 -7.71 33.00 24.34
CA ASP A 260 -8.11 31.72 24.92
C ASP A 260 -8.91 30.87 23.92
N ASN A 261 -9.78 31.48 23.11
CA ASN A 261 -10.46 30.77 22.01
C ASN A 261 -9.45 30.22 20.99
N ALA A 262 -8.45 31.02 20.60
CA ALA A 262 -7.40 30.57 19.69
C ALA A 262 -6.61 29.37 20.24
N LYS A 263 -6.30 29.36 21.55
CA LYS A 263 -5.66 28.19 22.21
C LYS A 263 -6.55 26.95 22.17
N GLN A 264 -7.86 27.11 22.42
CA GLN A 264 -8.80 25.98 22.36
C GLN A 264 -8.88 25.39 20.95
N ILE A 265 -8.95 26.22 19.92
CA ILE A 265 -8.95 25.77 18.52
C ILE A 265 -7.65 25.01 18.20
N ALA A 266 -6.50 25.53 18.64
CA ALA A 266 -5.21 24.87 18.43
C ALA A 266 -5.13 23.50 19.12
N LEU A 267 -5.67 23.37 20.34
CA LEU A 267 -5.73 22.09 21.05
C LEU A 267 -6.58 21.05 20.31
N VAL A 268 -7.76 21.44 19.83
CA VAL A 268 -8.64 20.55 19.04
C VAL A 268 -7.96 20.09 17.75
N ALA A 269 -7.22 20.97 17.07
CA ALA A 269 -6.47 20.60 15.88
C ALA A 269 -5.36 19.57 16.18
N LEU A 270 -4.63 19.74 17.29
CA LEU A 270 -3.60 18.79 17.72
C LEU A 270 -4.17 17.43 18.09
N GLU A 271 -5.31 17.38 18.79
CA GLU A 271 -6.00 16.13 19.12
C GLU A 271 -6.48 15.41 17.86
N ALA A 272 -7.00 16.15 16.87
CA ALA A 272 -7.41 15.60 15.59
C ALA A 272 -6.23 15.02 14.81
N GLU A 273 -5.07 15.68 14.82
CA GLU A 273 -3.85 15.16 14.19
C GLU A 273 -3.34 13.87 14.84
N ASP A 274 -3.37 13.79 16.17
CA ASP A 274 -2.93 12.60 16.91
C ASP A 274 -3.84 11.39 16.63
N GLU A 275 -5.16 11.57 16.62
CA GLU A 275 -6.10 10.52 16.24
C GLU A 275 -5.91 10.07 14.80
N ASN A 276 -5.67 11.01 13.87
CA ASN A 276 -5.40 10.68 12.48
C ASN A 276 -4.10 9.88 12.33
N ARG A 277 -3.07 10.22 13.12
CA ARG A 277 -1.81 9.46 13.18
C ARG A 277 -2.04 8.05 13.71
N LYS A 278 -2.83 7.87 14.78
CA LYS A 278 -3.18 6.54 15.32
C LYS A 278 -3.93 5.70 14.28
N LEU A 279 -4.86 6.30 13.54
CA LEU A 279 -5.59 5.61 12.48
C LEU A 279 -4.67 5.15 11.34
N ARG A 280 -3.72 5.99 10.92
CA ARG A 280 -2.71 5.61 9.92
C ARG A 280 -1.86 4.42 10.38
N LEU A 281 -1.37 4.45 11.62
CA LEU A 281 -0.57 3.36 12.18
C LEU A 281 -1.36 2.04 12.24
N ARG A 282 -2.65 2.09 12.62
CA ARG A 282 -3.53 0.90 12.59
C ARG A 282 -3.71 0.36 11.17
N HIS A 283 -3.89 1.25 10.19
CA HIS A 283 -4.03 0.86 8.79
C HIS A 283 -2.74 0.23 8.23
N GLU A 284 -1.58 0.80 8.53
CA GLU A 284 -0.27 0.23 8.16
C GLU A 284 -0.07 -1.16 8.77
N SER A 285 -0.38 -1.33 10.07
CA SER A 285 -0.31 -2.64 10.75
C SER A 285 -1.19 -3.67 10.04
N MET A 286 -2.43 -3.32 9.73
CA MET A 286 -3.37 -4.22 9.03
C MET A 286 -2.88 -4.56 7.61
N GLN A 287 -2.24 -3.62 6.91
CA GLN A 287 -1.63 -3.91 5.59
C GLN A 287 -0.48 -4.89 5.69
N VAL A 288 0.36 -4.77 6.73
CA VAL A 288 1.44 -5.73 7.00
C VAL A 288 0.86 -7.12 7.29
N ASP A 289 -0.14 -7.22 8.17
CA ASP A 289 -0.81 -8.51 8.48
C ASP A 289 -1.43 -9.16 7.23
N LEU A 290 -2.06 -8.36 6.36
CA LEU A 290 -2.61 -8.84 5.09
C LEU A 290 -1.53 -9.35 4.13
N GLU A 291 -0.39 -8.68 4.07
CA GLU A 291 0.73 -9.10 3.22
C GLU A 291 1.40 -10.36 3.76
N GLU A 292 1.57 -10.49 5.09
CA GLU A 292 2.03 -11.72 5.72
C GLU A 292 1.06 -12.89 5.46
N HIS A 293 -0.25 -12.65 5.55
CA HIS A 293 -1.27 -13.64 5.21
C HIS A 293 -1.20 -14.04 3.71
N ARG A 294 -0.96 -13.09 2.81
CA ARG A 294 -0.78 -13.39 1.37
C ARG A 294 0.48 -14.21 1.11
N GLN A 295 1.59 -13.87 1.76
CA GLN A 295 2.84 -14.61 1.62
C GLN A 295 2.73 -16.03 2.16
N THR A 296 2.11 -16.21 3.33
CA THR A 296 1.84 -17.54 3.89
C THR A 296 0.90 -18.36 2.99
N SER A 297 -0.17 -17.75 2.48
CA SER A 297 -1.06 -18.40 1.50
C SER A 297 -0.32 -18.83 0.23
N ARG A 298 0.59 -17.99 -0.30
CA ARG A 298 1.43 -18.35 -1.45
C ARG A 298 2.37 -19.52 -1.14
N ARG A 299 3.02 -19.53 0.02
CA ARG A 299 3.89 -20.66 0.44
C ARG A 299 3.10 -21.96 0.54
N ILE A 300 1.89 -21.93 1.10
CA ILE A 300 1.01 -23.11 1.17
C ILE A 300 0.60 -23.56 -0.24
N ALA A 301 0.26 -22.64 -1.15
CA ALA A 301 -0.06 -22.96 -2.53
C ALA A 301 1.13 -23.60 -3.28
N GLU A 302 2.34 -23.04 -3.15
CA GLU A 302 3.55 -23.60 -3.74
C GLU A 302 3.90 -24.99 -3.17
N GLU A 303 3.74 -25.18 -1.85
CA GLU A 303 4.00 -26.49 -1.23
C GLU A 303 2.98 -27.54 -1.69
N THR A 304 1.70 -27.17 -1.79
CA THR A 304 0.64 -28.06 -2.29
C THR A 304 0.85 -28.41 -3.76
N GLU A 305 1.21 -27.44 -4.63
CA GLU A 305 1.56 -27.72 -6.03
C GLU A 305 2.77 -28.64 -6.14
N ARG A 306 3.82 -28.46 -5.32
CA ARG A 306 4.98 -29.37 -5.29
C ARG A 306 4.59 -30.79 -4.89
N ARG A 307 3.70 -30.95 -3.90
CA ARG A 307 3.20 -32.28 -3.50
C ARG A 307 2.39 -32.93 -4.61
N LEU A 308 1.45 -32.20 -5.20
CA LEU A 308 0.66 -32.69 -6.34
C LEU A 308 1.54 -33.02 -7.56
N GLY A 309 2.60 -32.25 -7.79
CA GLY A 309 3.59 -32.53 -8.84
C GLY A 309 4.29 -33.87 -8.64
N LYS A 310 4.75 -34.15 -7.40
CA LYS A 310 5.35 -35.43 -7.04
C LYS A 310 4.37 -36.60 -7.16
N GLU A 311 3.14 -36.44 -6.66
CA GLU A 311 2.10 -37.47 -6.78
C GLU A 311 1.82 -37.81 -8.25
N ARG A 312 1.69 -36.80 -9.12
CA ARG A 312 1.50 -37.01 -10.57
C ARG A 312 2.70 -37.66 -11.25
N GLU A 313 3.92 -37.41 -10.79
CA GLU A 313 5.12 -38.10 -11.30
C GLU A 313 5.17 -39.56 -10.86
N GLU A 314 4.86 -39.84 -9.59
CA GLU A 314 4.76 -41.20 -9.06
C GLU A 314 3.65 -42.01 -9.74
N GLU A 315 2.48 -41.41 -9.96
CA GLU A 315 1.39 -42.02 -10.72
C GLU A 315 1.79 -42.31 -12.17
N ARG A 316 2.47 -41.37 -12.84
CA ARG A 316 2.99 -41.58 -14.20
C ARG A 316 4.00 -42.72 -14.24
N ALA A 317 4.96 -42.75 -13.32
CA ALA A 317 5.94 -43.82 -13.22
C ALA A 317 5.29 -45.18 -12.91
N ALA A 318 4.26 -45.22 -12.06
CA ALA A 318 3.50 -46.42 -11.76
C ALA A 318 2.71 -46.91 -13.00
N TYR A 319 2.09 -45.98 -13.73
CA TYR A 319 1.39 -46.27 -14.97
C TYR A 319 2.33 -46.82 -16.04
N GLU A 320 3.50 -46.19 -16.26
CA GLU A 320 4.51 -46.67 -17.19
C GLU A 320 5.01 -48.09 -16.85
N LYS A 321 5.29 -48.37 -15.57
CA LYS A 321 5.62 -49.72 -15.11
C LYS A 321 4.50 -50.71 -15.42
N ARG A 322 3.23 -50.32 -15.23
CA ARG A 322 2.08 -51.16 -15.56
C ARG A 322 1.98 -51.41 -17.06
N VAL A 323 2.15 -50.38 -17.89
CA VAL A 323 2.17 -50.49 -19.36
C VAL A 323 3.30 -51.43 -19.81
N SER A 324 4.51 -51.27 -19.28
CA SER A 324 5.65 -52.14 -19.60
C SER A 324 5.38 -53.61 -19.24
N ARG A 325 4.79 -53.88 -18.06
CA ARG A 325 4.37 -55.24 -17.69
C ARG A 325 3.32 -55.82 -18.65
N LEU A 326 2.35 -55.01 -19.04
CA LEU A 326 1.31 -55.44 -20.00
C LEU A 326 1.88 -55.67 -21.39
N GLN A 327 2.83 -54.86 -21.85
CA GLN A 327 3.54 -55.07 -23.11
C GLN A 327 4.35 -56.36 -23.08
N HIS A 328 5.10 -56.61 -22.00
CA HIS A 328 5.85 -57.86 -21.85
C HIS A 328 4.93 -59.09 -21.81
N ALA A 329 3.80 -59.02 -21.09
CA ALA A 329 2.81 -60.08 -21.09
C ALA A 329 2.18 -60.31 -22.48
N LYS A 330 1.92 -59.23 -23.22
CA LYS A 330 1.43 -59.31 -24.61
C LYS A 330 2.45 -60.02 -25.51
N GLU A 331 3.73 -59.65 -25.44
CA GLU A 331 4.80 -60.29 -26.22
C GLU A 331 4.96 -61.77 -25.88
N HIS A 332 4.92 -62.12 -24.58
CA HIS A 332 4.95 -63.50 -24.13
C HIS A 332 3.79 -64.31 -24.71
N LEU A 333 2.56 -63.79 -24.61
CA LEU A 333 1.36 -64.44 -25.14
C LEU A 333 1.39 -64.56 -26.67
N LEU A 334 1.92 -63.56 -27.38
CA LEU A 334 2.12 -63.66 -28.83
C LEU A 334 3.11 -64.77 -29.19
N GLY A 335 4.24 -64.85 -28.48
CA GLY A 335 5.22 -65.91 -28.67
C GLY A 335 4.68 -67.31 -28.32
N GLU A 336 3.86 -67.43 -27.28
CA GLU A 336 3.15 -68.68 -26.98
C GLU A 336 2.14 -69.06 -28.07
N ASN A 337 1.40 -68.09 -28.59
CA ASN A 337 0.43 -68.32 -29.66
C ASN A 337 1.14 -68.76 -30.95
N GLU A 338 2.27 -68.16 -31.31
CA GLU A 338 3.09 -68.62 -32.44
C GLU A 338 3.58 -70.06 -32.25
N ARG A 339 4.05 -70.42 -31.05
CA ARG A 339 4.45 -71.81 -30.75
C ARG A 339 3.28 -72.78 -30.86
N LEU A 340 2.10 -72.40 -30.38
CA LEU A 340 0.89 -73.21 -30.50
C LEU A 340 0.45 -73.35 -31.95
N GLN A 341 0.55 -72.28 -32.75
CA GLN A 341 0.24 -72.30 -34.16
C GLN A 341 1.20 -73.22 -34.93
N GLN A 342 2.51 -73.15 -34.67
CA GLN A 342 3.49 -74.08 -35.23
C GLN A 342 3.20 -75.54 -34.84
N ARG A 343 2.83 -75.79 -33.58
CA ARG A 343 2.39 -77.14 -33.14
C ARG A 343 1.14 -77.60 -33.90
N LYS A 344 0.15 -76.73 -34.05
CA LYS A 344 -1.07 -77.02 -34.81
C LYS A 344 -0.78 -77.33 -36.27
N GLU A 345 0.15 -76.62 -36.91
CA GLU A 345 0.59 -76.89 -38.28
C GLU A 345 1.36 -78.20 -38.40
N ALA A 346 2.23 -78.50 -37.42
CA ALA A 346 2.95 -79.78 -37.35
C ALA A 346 1.99 -80.96 -37.14
N ASP A 347 1.03 -80.83 -36.21
CA ASP A 347 -0.02 -81.83 -35.97
C ASP A 347 -0.93 -81.98 -37.18
N GLY A 348 -1.30 -80.89 -37.85
CA GLY A 348 -2.04 -80.91 -39.11
C GLY A 348 -1.31 -81.65 -40.21
N SER A 349 0.00 -81.39 -40.37
CA SER A 349 0.86 -82.10 -41.32
C SER A 349 0.97 -83.59 -41.00
N ARG A 350 1.10 -83.94 -39.72
CA ARG A 350 1.11 -85.32 -39.23
C ARG A 350 -0.22 -86.03 -39.50
N LEU A 351 -1.34 -85.34 -39.30
CA LEU A 351 -2.68 -85.86 -39.61
C LEU A 351 -2.83 -86.16 -41.10
N ILE A 352 -2.36 -85.27 -41.98
CA ILE A 352 -2.37 -85.49 -43.43
C ILE A 352 -1.51 -86.70 -43.80
N GLN A 353 -0.32 -86.84 -43.21
CA GLN A 353 0.54 -87.99 -43.44
C GLN A 353 -0.12 -89.30 -42.99
N LEU A 354 -0.73 -89.32 -41.79
CA LEU A 354 -1.48 -90.46 -41.28
C LEU A 354 -2.67 -90.81 -42.17
N LYS A 355 -3.40 -89.81 -42.70
CA LYS A 355 -4.48 -90.04 -43.68
C LYS A 355 -3.95 -90.73 -44.94
N ARG A 356 -2.85 -90.24 -45.52
CA ARG A 356 -2.23 -90.86 -46.71
C ARG A 356 -1.75 -92.29 -46.43
N GLN A 357 -1.15 -92.55 -45.27
CA GLN A 357 -0.75 -93.89 -44.86
C GLN A 357 -1.96 -94.82 -44.71
N ASN A 358 -3.06 -94.33 -44.12
CA ASN A 358 -4.29 -95.09 -43.98
C ASN A 358 -4.95 -95.36 -45.33
N GLU A 359 -5.02 -94.37 -46.23
CA GLU A 359 -5.49 -94.55 -47.61
C GLU A 359 -4.68 -95.61 -48.37
N LYS A 360 -3.34 -95.59 -48.21
CA LYS A 360 -2.46 -96.61 -48.77
C LYS A 360 -2.75 -97.99 -48.18
N ALA A 361 -2.85 -98.10 -46.85
CA ALA A 361 -3.18 -99.36 -46.19
C ALA A 361 -4.56 -99.91 -46.64
N VAL A 362 -5.55 -99.04 -46.83
CA VAL A 362 -6.87 -99.41 -47.37
C VAL A 362 -6.75 -99.88 -48.83
N ALA A 363 -5.93 -99.24 -49.66
CA ALA A 363 -5.67 -99.67 -51.02
C ALA A 363 -4.99 -101.05 -51.06
N ASP A 364 -3.97 -101.26 -50.21
CA ASP A 364 -3.27 -102.54 -50.08
C ASP A 364 -4.24 -103.65 -49.62
N LEU A 365 -5.12 -103.37 -48.66
CA LEU A 365 -6.17 -104.30 -48.22
C LEU A 365 -7.17 -104.63 -49.34
N ARG A 366 -7.53 -103.67 -50.19
CA ARG A 366 -8.39 -103.94 -51.37
C ARG A 366 -7.69 -104.85 -52.37
N GLU A 367 -6.40 -104.65 -52.60
CA GLU A 367 -5.63 -105.47 -53.53
C GLU A 367 -5.42 -106.89 -53.01
N LEU A 368 -5.10 -107.06 -51.73
CA LEU A 368 -5.07 -108.37 -51.07
C LEU A 368 -6.42 -109.08 -51.15
N ARG A 369 -7.53 -108.34 -51.05
CA ARG A 369 -8.88 -108.90 -51.22
C ARG A 369 -9.11 -109.41 -52.64
N LYS A 370 -8.71 -108.65 -53.67
CA LYS A 370 -8.77 -109.11 -55.07
C LYS A 370 -7.91 -110.36 -55.30
N GLN A 371 -6.70 -110.39 -54.74
CA GLN A 371 -5.82 -111.55 -54.83
C GLN A 371 -6.44 -112.77 -54.14
N LYS A 372 -7.03 -112.61 -52.96
CA LYS A 372 -7.79 -113.67 -52.27
C LYS A 372 -8.94 -114.18 -53.13
N ASP A 373 -9.72 -113.28 -53.76
CA ASP A 373 -10.83 -113.65 -54.63
C ASP A 373 -10.36 -114.31 -55.94
N ALA A 374 -9.18 -113.94 -56.45
CA ALA A 374 -8.54 -114.60 -57.59
C ALA A 374 -8.09 -116.02 -57.23
N ILE A 375 -7.39 -116.20 -56.11
CA ILE A 375 -6.99 -117.52 -55.59
C ILE A 375 -8.21 -118.41 -55.38
N ARG A 376 -9.31 -117.87 -54.85
CA ARG A 376 -10.57 -118.61 -54.66
C ARG A 376 -11.18 -119.06 -55.99
N ARG A 377 -11.14 -118.22 -57.02
CA ARG A 377 -11.60 -118.58 -58.38
C ARG A 377 -10.73 -119.65 -59.01
N SER A 378 -9.40 -119.51 -58.92
CA SER A 378 -8.46 -120.53 -59.42
C SER A 378 -8.57 -121.85 -58.67
N GLY A 379 -8.88 -121.83 -57.37
CA GLY A 379 -9.19 -123.03 -56.59
C GLY A 379 -10.45 -123.74 -57.07
N MET A 380 -11.52 -123.00 -57.34
CA MET A 380 -12.74 -123.58 -57.93
C MET A 380 -12.50 -124.15 -59.33
N GLU A 381 -11.70 -123.49 -60.17
CA GLU A 381 -11.34 -124.02 -61.50
C GLU A 381 -10.52 -125.31 -61.42
N LEU A 382 -9.60 -125.42 -60.45
CA LEU A 382 -8.85 -126.64 -60.17
C LEU A 382 -9.74 -127.79 -59.69
N ASP A 383 -10.71 -127.51 -58.82
CA ASP A 383 -11.68 -128.49 -58.35
C ASP A 383 -12.59 -128.96 -59.51
N ASP A 384 -12.99 -128.06 -60.40
CA ASP A 384 -13.82 -128.36 -61.58
C ASP A 384 -13.04 -129.19 -62.62
N MET A 385 -11.74 -128.94 -62.80
CA MET A 385 -10.86 -129.78 -63.62
C MET A 385 -10.68 -131.18 -63.03
N ARG A 386 -10.44 -131.29 -61.71
CA ARG A 386 -10.36 -132.60 -61.03
C ARG A 386 -11.65 -133.40 -61.15
N LEU A 387 -12.80 -132.73 -61.09
CA LEU A 387 -14.10 -133.37 -61.28
C LEU A 387 -14.28 -133.91 -62.71
N LYS A 388 -13.79 -133.18 -63.72
CA LYS A 388 -13.79 -133.63 -65.12
C LYS A 388 -12.82 -134.80 -65.35
N GLU A 389 -11.62 -134.76 -64.78
CA GLU A 389 -10.67 -135.89 -64.83
C GLU A 389 -11.23 -137.14 -64.16
N LYS A 390 -11.87 -136.98 -62.99
CA LYS A 390 -12.54 -138.09 -62.30
C LYS A 390 -13.64 -138.72 -63.15
N LYS A 391 -14.52 -137.90 -63.76
CA LYS A 391 -15.56 -138.42 -64.68
C LYS A 391 -14.97 -139.14 -65.89
N ALA A 392 -13.87 -138.63 -66.46
CA ALA A 392 -13.20 -139.27 -67.59
C ALA A 392 -12.53 -140.60 -67.19
N LEU A 393 -12.00 -140.69 -65.96
CA LEU A 393 -11.48 -141.94 -65.38
C LEU A 393 -12.60 -142.95 -65.13
N ASP A 394 -13.71 -142.51 -64.55
CA ASP A 394 -14.88 -143.37 -64.28
C ASP A 394 -15.46 -143.93 -65.60
N GLU A 395 -15.52 -143.13 -66.67
CA GLU A 395 -15.93 -143.60 -68.02
C GLU A 395 -14.94 -144.60 -68.64
N ARG A 396 -13.63 -144.45 -68.40
CA ARG A 396 -12.63 -145.41 -68.86
C ARG A 396 -12.75 -146.73 -68.09
N TYR A 397 -12.91 -146.67 -66.78
CA TYR A 397 -13.15 -147.84 -65.94
C TYR A 397 -14.42 -148.57 -66.36
N ALA A 398 -15.51 -147.86 -66.67
CA ALA A 398 -16.75 -148.46 -67.18
C ALA A 398 -16.52 -149.22 -68.49
N LYS A 399 -15.77 -148.64 -69.44
CA LYS A 399 -15.42 -149.29 -70.72
C LYS A 399 -14.47 -150.48 -70.58
N GLU A 400 -13.57 -150.45 -69.60
CA GLU A 400 -12.70 -151.60 -69.31
C GLU A 400 -13.47 -152.74 -68.63
N MET A 401 -14.39 -152.43 -67.72
CA MET A 401 -15.28 -153.43 -67.12
C MET A 401 -16.17 -154.10 -68.18
N GLU A 402 -16.67 -153.34 -69.15
CA GLU A 402 -17.48 -153.87 -70.26
C GLU A 402 -16.66 -154.85 -71.15
N LYS A 403 -15.36 -154.55 -71.36
CA LYS A 403 -14.41 -155.47 -72.04
C LYS A 403 -14.10 -156.71 -71.22
N ILE A 404 -13.99 -156.59 -69.89
CA ILE A 404 -13.77 -157.73 -69.00
C ILE A 404 -15.00 -158.66 -69.04
N ASP A 405 -16.21 -158.10 -69.05
CA ASP A 405 -17.46 -158.88 -69.18
C ASP A 405 -17.58 -159.59 -70.54
N GLU A 406 -17.14 -158.95 -71.63
CA GLU A 406 -17.04 -159.58 -72.96
C GLU A 406 -16.02 -160.71 -73.01
N LEU A 407 -14.87 -160.53 -72.35
CA LEU A 407 -13.85 -161.56 -72.24
C LEU A 407 -14.35 -162.76 -71.43
N TYR A 408 -15.07 -162.52 -70.32
CA TYR A 408 -15.70 -163.57 -69.52
C TYR A 408 -16.74 -164.38 -70.30
N ARG A 409 -17.62 -163.73 -71.09
CA ARG A 409 -18.59 -164.44 -71.94
C ARG A 409 -17.94 -165.26 -73.06
N SER A 410 -16.75 -164.85 -73.52
CA SER A 410 -15.97 -165.57 -74.54
C SER A 410 -15.24 -166.79 -73.97
N THR A 411 -14.71 -166.72 -72.74
CA THR A 411 -14.08 -167.86 -72.06
C THR A 411 -15.09 -168.86 -71.54
N GLU A 412 -16.25 -168.43 -71.04
CA GLU A 412 -17.33 -169.32 -70.59
C GLU A 412 -17.92 -170.15 -71.75
N LYS A 413 -17.94 -169.58 -72.97
CA LYS A 413 -18.33 -170.30 -74.21
C LYS A 413 -17.29 -171.33 -74.67
N LYS A 414 -16.00 -171.13 -74.36
CA LYS A 414 -14.92 -172.07 -74.71
C LYS A 414 -14.70 -173.15 -73.65
N LEU A 415 -15.12 -172.92 -72.40
CA LEU A 415 -15.04 -173.92 -71.33
C LEU A 415 -16.14 -174.99 -71.44
N ASN A 416 -17.32 -174.66 -72.00
CA ASN A 416 -18.47 -175.57 -72.03
C ASN A 416 -18.43 -176.64 -73.16
N GLU A 417 -17.43 -176.60 -74.04
CA GLU A 417 -17.21 -177.63 -75.08
C GLU A 417 -16.12 -178.67 -74.71
N GLN A 418 -15.37 -178.46 -73.62
CA GLN A 418 -14.27 -179.36 -73.20
C GLN A 418 -14.56 -180.20 -71.94
N SER A 419 -15.75 -180.04 -71.33
CA SER A 419 -16.18 -180.82 -70.17
C SER A 419 -17.07 -182.00 -70.53
N ARG A 420 -16.51 -182.97 -71.25
CA ARG A 420 -16.92 -184.38 -71.20
C ARG A 420 -15.63 -185.13 -70.88
N TRP A 421 -15.63 -185.89 -69.79
CA TRP A 421 -14.54 -186.68 -69.18
C TRP A 421 -13.83 -186.01 -67.99
N SER A 422 -14.36 -186.38 -66.81
CA SER A 422 -13.62 -186.84 -65.61
C SER A 422 -12.77 -185.84 -64.82
N ILE A 423 -12.72 -185.81 -63.49
CA ILE A 423 -13.39 -186.46 -62.34
C ILE A 423 -12.71 -185.79 -61.11
N ASP A 424 -13.45 -185.57 -60.02
CA ASP A 424 -13.06 -185.55 -58.58
C ASP A 424 -11.78 -184.81 -58.12
N SER A 425 -11.72 -184.08 -57.00
CA SER A 425 -12.36 -184.23 -55.68
C SER A 425 -12.02 -182.98 -54.82
N SER A 426 -12.87 -182.65 -53.84
CA SER A 426 -12.60 -182.14 -52.46
C SER A 426 -11.30 -181.35 -52.18
N GLU A 427 -11.24 -180.25 -51.43
CA GLU A 427 -11.75 -180.04 -50.06
C GLU A 427 -11.37 -178.62 -49.56
N THR A 428 -12.16 -178.12 -48.60
CA THR A 428 -12.00 -177.06 -47.57
C THR A 428 -10.64 -176.37 -47.32
N PHE A 429 -10.68 -175.07 -46.95
CA PHE A 429 -9.84 -174.50 -45.86
C PHE A 429 -10.38 -173.17 -45.29
N GLU A 430 -10.51 -173.11 -43.95
CA GLU A 430 -10.79 -171.93 -43.11
C GLU A 430 -9.51 -171.11 -42.83
N GLY A 431 -9.64 -169.85 -42.37
CA GLY A 431 -8.56 -169.19 -41.62
C GLY A 431 -8.56 -167.65 -41.63
N LEU A 432 -9.11 -167.05 -40.57
CA LEU A 432 -8.79 -165.74 -39.96
C LEU A 432 -7.29 -165.66 -39.54
N PRO A 433 -6.66 -164.56 -39.02
CA PRO A 433 -7.18 -163.45 -38.16
C PRO A 433 -6.61 -162.03 -38.52
N ASP A 434 -7.18 -160.89 -38.13
CA ASP A 434 -7.29 -160.18 -36.83
C ASP A 434 -6.10 -159.25 -36.46
N GLU A 435 -6.43 -158.09 -35.87
CA GLU A 435 -5.62 -157.13 -35.08
C GLU A 435 -4.86 -155.91 -35.68
N PHE A 436 -4.79 -154.87 -34.81
CA PHE A 436 -4.06 -153.57 -34.77
C PHE A 436 -4.79 -152.32 -35.34
N ALA A 437 -5.29 -151.33 -34.58
CA ALA A 437 -4.82 -150.55 -33.41
C ALA A 437 -3.83 -149.40 -33.71
N CYS A 438 -4.02 -148.29 -32.95
CA CYS A 438 -3.12 -147.14 -32.69
C CYS A 438 -3.18 -145.92 -33.64
N ALA A 439 -3.64 -144.73 -33.20
CA ALA A 439 -2.99 -143.70 -32.32
C ALA A 439 -2.04 -142.77 -33.14
N LEU A 440 -2.01 -141.43 -33.09
CA LEU A 440 -1.75 -140.43 -32.03
C LEU A 440 -2.08 -139.01 -32.63
N ILE A 441 -2.75 -138.01 -32.02
CA ILE A 441 -2.38 -136.97 -30.99
C ILE A 441 -1.05 -136.15 -31.27
N PRO A 442 -0.74 -134.98 -30.63
CA PRO A 442 -0.86 -133.58 -31.13
C PRO A 442 0.40 -132.68 -30.82
N SER A 443 0.20 -131.36 -30.63
CA SER A 443 1.06 -130.33 -29.95
C SER A 443 2.20 -129.71 -30.79
N SER A 444 2.67 -128.46 -30.63
CA SER A 444 2.29 -127.23 -29.88
C SER A 444 3.35 -126.16 -30.20
N SER A 445 2.98 -124.88 -30.33
CA SER A 445 3.75 -123.66 -29.96
C SER A 445 2.95 -122.42 -30.33
#